data_AF-U2AP64-F1
#
_entry.id   AF-U2AP64-F1
#
_cell.length_a   1.000
_cell.length_b   1.000
_cell.length_c   1.000
_cell.angle_alpha   90.00
_cell.angle_beta   90.00
_cell.angle_gamma   90.00
#
_symmetry.space_group_name_H-M   'P 1'
#
loop_
_entity.id
_entity.type
_entity.pdbx_description
1 polymer ?
#
loop_
_entity_poly.entity_id
_entity_poly.type
_entity_poly.pdbx_seq_one_letter_code
_entity_poly.pdbx_strand_id
1 'polypeptide(L)'
;MAQLKDCATCSTQVIKEQQISKLSIDELRFLTNDLYARKGYKFKDYEISNYFNEKPWYKPVNDNSKVKLNAVEEQNVKLFQERTAILKADREKLIEALRSLKAETLKGNSSIPKDNYNEHFSKTIAKINIDDIHWIKNQGYYSVEVDDFKQTNRYFIWIEGNKVTIQCDENGYSKKVSEDKIKEVYDTDEFEVIESNISWEFRWDKQKLVFIESVMAG
;
A
#
# COMPACT_ATOMS: atom_id res chain seq x y z
N MET A 1 14.38 21.43 -1.21
CA MET A 1 15.38 20.61 -1.94
C MET A 1 14.63 19.63 -2.83
N ALA A 2 15.12 19.38 -4.05
CA ALA A 2 14.53 18.37 -4.92
C ALA A 2 14.74 16.97 -4.34
N GLN A 3 13.76 16.09 -4.54
CA GLN A 3 13.83 14.69 -4.12
C GLN A 3 14.79 13.92 -5.02
N LEU A 4 15.59 13.02 -4.43
CA LEU A 4 16.54 12.20 -5.17
C LEU A 4 15.81 11.19 -6.05
N LYS A 5 16.20 11.10 -7.33
CA LYS A 5 15.54 10.22 -8.33
C LYS A 5 16.39 9.03 -8.74
N ASP A 6 17.70 9.23 -8.81
CA ASP A 6 18.70 8.21 -9.10
C ASP A 6 19.99 8.55 -8.35
N CYS A 7 21.02 7.72 -8.51
CA CYS A 7 22.31 7.95 -7.88
C CYS A 7 23.44 8.39 -8.82
N ALA A 8 23.11 9.13 -9.89
CA ALA A 8 24.11 9.64 -10.84
C ALA A 8 25.22 10.48 -10.18
N THR A 9 24.90 11.20 -9.10
CA THR A 9 25.86 12.03 -8.36
C THR A 9 26.23 11.46 -6.99
N CYS A 10 25.66 10.32 -6.58
CA CYS A 10 25.87 9.75 -5.24
C CYS A 10 27.31 9.22 -5.01
N SER A 11 28.14 9.17 -6.05
CA SER A 11 29.55 8.76 -5.94
C SER A 11 30.47 9.87 -5.40
N THR A 12 30.04 11.13 -5.50
CA THR A 12 30.80 12.31 -5.07
C THR A 12 30.01 13.20 -4.11
N GLN A 13 28.69 13.04 -4.05
CA GLN A 13 27.80 13.82 -3.19
C GLN A 13 27.27 12.97 -2.04
N VAL A 14 27.44 13.46 -0.81
CA VAL A 14 26.75 12.93 0.37
C VAL A 14 25.28 13.37 0.30
N ILE A 15 24.39 12.39 0.34
CA ILE A 15 22.95 12.61 0.33
C ILE A 15 22.46 13.03 1.71
N LYS A 16 21.51 13.97 1.75
CA LYS A 16 20.89 14.46 2.99
C LYS A 16 19.53 13.82 3.18
N GLU A 17 19.12 13.64 4.44
CA GLU A 17 17.81 13.09 4.83
C GLU A 17 16.64 13.78 4.11
N GLN A 18 16.69 15.10 3.94
CA GLN A 18 15.59 15.84 3.30
C GLN A 18 15.37 15.41 1.84
N GLN A 19 16.43 14.97 1.13
CA GLN A 19 16.34 14.50 -0.26
C GLN A 19 15.64 13.15 -0.39
N ILE A 20 15.58 12.38 0.70
CA ILE A 20 14.98 11.03 0.74
C ILE A 20 13.77 10.94 1.67
N SER A 21 13.38 12.04 2.32
CA SER A 21 12.35 12.06 3.37
C SER A 21 10.99 11.52 2.89
N LYS A 22 10.65 11.75 1.61
CA LYS A 22 9.40 11.31 0.98
C LYS A 22 9.51 10.03 0.15
N LEU A 23 10.69 9.41 0.09
CA LEU A 23 10.88 8.18 -0.68
C LEU A 23 10.31 6.98 0.07
N SER A 24 9.75 6.07 -0.71
CA SER A 24 9.25 4.78 -0.26
C SER A 24 10.39 3.77 0.00
N ILE A 25 10.04 2.66 0.67
CA ILE A 25 10.94 1.52 0.89
C ILE A 25 11.50 1.00 -0.45
N ASP A 26 10.65 0.91 -1.48
CA ASP A 26 11.08 0.41 -2.79
C ASP A 26 12.02 1.39 -3.48
N GLU A 27 11.71 2.69 -3.46
CA GLU A 27 12.59 3.71 -4.04
C GLU A 27 13.97 3.74 -3.35
N LEU A 28 14.02 3.61 -2.03
CA LEU A 28 15.28 3.51 -1.28
C LEU A 28 16.04 2.22 -1.62
N ARG A 29 15.33 1.10 -1.80
CA ARG A 29 15.90 -0.17 -2.28
C ARG A 29 16.53 0.00 -3.66
N PHE A 30 15.83 0.66 -4.59
CA PHE A 30 16.34 0.93 -5.93
C PHE A 30 17.53 1.91 -5.92
N LEU A 31 17.53 2.96 -5.09
CA LEU A 31 18.67 3.86 -4.95
C LEU A 31 19.89 3.17 -4.35
N THR A 32 19.68 2.30 -3.36
CA THR A 32 20.75 1.47 -2.79
C THR A 32 21.35 0.58 -3.88
N ASN A 33 20.50 -0.10 -4.66
CA ASN A 33 20.96 -0.94 -5.76
C ASN A 33 21.60 -0.12 -6.90
N ASP A 34 21.19 1.13 -7.14
CA ASP A 34 21.78 2.00 -8.17
C ASP A 34 23.27 2.26 -7.89
N LEU A 35 23.64 2.47 -6.62
CA LEU A 35 25.04 2.59 -6.19
C LEU A 35 25.86 1.33 -6.52
N TYR A 36 25.31 0.15 -6.24
CA TYR A 36 25.96 -1.12 -6.60
C TYR A 36 26.00 -1.34 -8.12
N ALA A 37 24.93 -1.00 -8.82
CA ALA A 37 24.82 -1.12 -10.27
C ALA A 37 25.88 -0.27 -10.98
N ARG A 38 26.14 0.95 -10.49
CA ARG A 38 27.21 1.83 -11.00
C ARG A 38 28.61 1.26 -10.85
N LYS A 39 28.82 0.34 -9.91
CA LYS A 39 30.05 -0.44 -9.78
C LYS A 39 30.05 -1.75 -10.57
N GLY A 40 28.98 -2.03 -11.30
CA GLY A 40 28.82 -3.23 -12.10
C GLY A 40 28.33 -4.44 -11.31
N TYR A 41 27.72 -4.27 -10.14
CA TYR A 41 27.14 -5.42 -9.42
C TYR A 41 26.10 -6.14 -10.27
N LYS A 42 26.26 -7.46 -10.42
CA LYS A 42 25.32 -8.33 -11.14
C LYS A 42 24.22 -8.82 -10.20
N PHE A 43 22.98 -8.42 -10.45
CA PHE A 43 21.83 -8.79 -9.63
C PHE A 43 21.28 -10.18 -9.98
N LYS A 44 20.81 -10.91 -8.96
CA LYS A 44 20.10 -12.20 -9.12
C LYS A 44 18.59 -12.05 -9.07
N ASP A 45 18.11 -11.04 -8.34
CA ASP A 45 16.70 -10.70 -8.29
C ASP A 45 16.22 -10.23 -9.65
N TYR A 46 15.13 -10.83 -10.15
CA TYR A 46 14.63 -10.58 -11.50
C TYR A 46 14.17 -9.14 -11.69
N GLU A 47 13.44 -8.58 -10.73
CA GLU A 47 12.91 -7.21 -10.79
C GLU A 47 14.06 -6.20 -10.89
N ILE A 48 15.04 -6.32 -9.99
CA ILE A 48 16.20 -5.44 -9.94
C ILE A 48 17.08 -5.62 -11.18
N SER A 49 17.35 -6.86 -11.59
CA SER A 49 18.16 -7.14 -12.77
C SER A 49 17.52 -6.58 -14.03
N ASN A 50 16.21 -6.79 -14.24
CA ASN A 50 15.52 -6.29 -15.43
C ASN A 50 15.58 -4.76 -15.50
N TYR A 51 15.30 -4.10 -14.38
CA TYR A 51 15.36 -2.64 -14.29
C TYR A 51 16.73 -2.05 -14.65
N PHE A 52 17.84 -2.64 -14.16
CA PHE A 52 19.18 -2.13 -14.46
C PHE A 52 19.69 -2.54 -15.85
N ASN A 53 19.29 -3.69 -16.38
CA ASN A 53 19.65 -4.12 -17.74
C ASN A 53 19.14 -3.15 -18.83
N GLU A 54 18.04 -2.44 -18.56
CA GLU A 54 17.51 -1.41 -19.46
C GLU A 54 18.31 -0.09 -19.41
N LYS A 55 19.26 0.07 -18.47
CA LYS A 55 20.05 1.30 -18.34
C LYS A 55 21.29 1.25 -19.23
N PRO A 56 21.48 2.18 -20.18
CA PRO A 56 22.63 2.15 -21.10
C PRO A 56 24.01 2.22 -20.42
N TRP A 57 24.07 2.80 -19.21
CA TRP A 57 25.29 2.94 -18.43
C TRP A 57 25.63 1.69 -17.59
N TYR A 58 24.69 0.76 -17.40
CA TYR A 58 24.89 -0.42 -16.56
C TYR A 58 25.73 -1.48 -17.30
N LYS A 59 26.83 -1.89 -16.67
CA LYS A 59 27.75 -2.90 -17.20
C LYS A 59 28.10 -3.90 -16.09
N PRO A 60 27.37 -5.03 -15.99
CA PRO A 60 27.61 -6.00 -14.92
C PRO A 60 28.98 -6.66 -15.08
N VAL A 61 29.68 -6.84 -13.96
CA VAL A 61 30.92 -7.64 -13.90
C VAL A 61 30.60 -9.12 -13.75
N ASN A 62 31.55 -9.97 -14.11
CA ASN A 62 31.40 -11.43 -13.95
C ASN A 62 31.52 -11.88 -12.49
N ASP A 63 32.18 -11.09 -11.65
CA ASP A 63 32.51 -11.42 -10.27
C ASP A 63 32.19 -10.25 -9.33
N ASN A 64 31.11 -10.39 -8.58
CA ASN A 64 30.63 -9.37 -7.64
C ASN A 64 31.61 -9.11 -6.48
N SER A 65 32.58 -9.98 -6.19
CA SER A 65 33.55 -9.74 -5.11
C SER A 65 34.48 -8.56 -5.40
N LYS A 66 34.58 -8.16 -6.67
CA LYS A 66 35.36 -7.00 -7.13
C LYS A 66 34.61 -5.68 -6.99
N VAL A 67 33.31 -5.72 -6.70
CA VAL A 67 32.49 -4.53 -6.51
C VAL A 67 32.83 -3.90 -5.16
N LYS A 68 33.39 -2.70 -5.19
CA LYS A 68 33.68 -1.90 -4.00
C LYS A 68 33.05 -0.53 -4.12
N LEU A 69 32.33 -0.15 -3.08
CA LEU A 69 31.85 1.21 -2.91
C LEU A 69 33.01 2.08 -2.38
N ASN A 70 32.97 3.37 -2.67
CA ASN A 70 33.84 4.35 -2.03
C ASN A 70 33.19 4.85 -0.71
N ALA A 71 33.94 5.61 0.07
CA ALA A 71 33.46 6.09 1.38
C ALA A 71 32.16 6.91 1.30
N VAL A 72 31.96 7.70 0.24
CA VAL A 72 30.73 8.50 0.04
C VAL A 72 29.55 7.60 -0.28
N GLU A 73 29.75 6.59 -1.13
CA GLU A 73 28.71 5.63 -1.50
C GLU A 73 28.33 4.73 -0.32
N GLU A 74 29.31 4.28 0.48
CA GLU A 74 29.05 3.53 1.72
C GLU A 74 28.22 4.36 2.72
N GLN A 75 28.57 5.64 2.89
CA GLN A 75 27.80 6.56 3.72
C GLN A 75 26.35 6.72 3.21
N ASN A 76 26.16 6.85 1.89
CA ASN A 76 24.84 6.97 1.28
C ASN A 76 24.03 5.68 1.40
N VAL A 77 24.64 4.51 1.19
CA VAL A 77 24.01 3.19 1.41
C VAL A 77 23.53 3.07 2.85
N LYS A 78 24.37 3.43 3.82
CA LYS A 78 24.00 3.39 5.24
C LYS A 78 22.78 4.27 5.52
N LEU A 79 22.77 5.50 5.01
CA LEU A 79 21.62 6.41 5.15
C LEU A 79 20.34 5.81 4.55
N PHE A 80 20.40 5.22 3.36
CA PHE A 80 19.24 4.59 2.72
C PHE A 80 18.72 3.38 3.50
N GLN A 81 19.63 2.56 4.03
CA GLN A 81 19.30 1.39 4.84
C GLN A 81 18.65 1.78 6.17
N GLU A 82 19.20 2.78 6.87
CA GLU A 82 18.63 3.31 8.11
C GLU A 82 17.22 3.86 7.87
N ARG A 83 17.03 4.68 6.83
CA ARG A 83 15.70 5.19 6.46
C ARG A 83 14.74 4.06 6.11
N THR A 84 15.20 3.05 5.37
CA THR A 84 14.40 1.87 5.01
C THR A 84 13.94 1.10 6.24
N ALA A 85 14.82 0.89 7.22
CA ALA A 85 14.49 0.21 8.46
C ALA A 85 13.42 0.97 9.26
N ILE A 86 13.55 2.30 9.35
CA ILE A 86 12.54 3.16 10.01
C ILE A 86 11.16 3.01 9.34
N LEU A 87 11.10 3.09 8.02
CA LEU A 87 9.84 2.98 7.28
C LEU A 87 9.21 1.59 7.42
N LYS A 88 10.03 0.52 7.41
CA LYS A 88 9.55 -0.85 7.62
C LYS A 88 8.96 -1.03 9.02
N ALA A 89 9.66 -0.55 10.05
CA ALA A 89 9.18 -0.63 11.42
C ALA A 89 7.90 0.18 11.64
N ASP A 90 7.78 1.36 11.01
CA ASP A 90 6.55 2.16 11.09
C ASP A 90 5.37 1.48 10.38
N ARG A 91 5.61 0.90 9.20
CA ARG A 91 4.62 0.10 8.46
C ARG A 91 4.15 -1.11 9.27
N GLU A 92 5.06 -1.83 9.91
CA GLU A 92 4.72 -2.97 10.76
C GLU A 92 3.78 -2.56 11.91
N LYS A 93 4.07 -1.41 12.55
CA LYS A 93 3.20 -0.86 13.60
C LYS A 93 1.83 -0.43 13.09
N LEU A 94 1.76 0.13 11.88
CA LEU A 94 0.49 0.46 11.24
C LEU A 94 -0.35 -0.81 11.01
N ILE A 95 0.26 -1.87 10.47
CA ILE A 95 -0.42 -3.15 10.26
C ILE A 95 -0.93 -3.72 11.60
N GLU A 96 -0.12 -3.67 12.65
CA GLU A 96 -0.55 -4.12 13.98
C GLU A 96 -1.70 -3.29 14.57
N ALA A 97 -1.67 -1.97 14.37
CA ALA A 97 -2.76 -1.09 14.76
C ALA A 97 -4.05 -1.41 13.99
N LEU A 98 -3.95 -1.74 12.70
CA LEU A 98 -5.11 -2.16 11.89
C LEU A 98 -5.67 -3.50 12.35
N ARG A 99 -4.82 -4.47 12.70
CA ARG A 99 -5.26 -5.74 13.31
C ARG A 99 -5.99 -5.51 14.62
N SER A 100 -5.45 -4.63 15.47
CA SER A 100 -6.06 -4.27 16.75
C SER A 100 -7.42 -3.59 16.54
N LEU A 101 -7.50 -2.63 15.60
CA LEU A 101 -8.76 -1.97 15.22
C LEU A 101 -9.82 -2.99 14.78
N LYS A 102 -9.43 -3.93 13.89
CA LYS A 102 -10.32 -5.02 13.46
C LYS A 102 -10.77 -5.87 14.65
N ALA A 103 -9.85 -6.34 15.48
CA ALA A 103 -10.17 -7.22 16.61
C ALA A 103 -11.11 -6.56 17.63
N GLU A 104 -10.86 -5.30 17.98
CA GLU A 104 -11.71 -4.58 18.94
C GLU A 104 -13.09 -4.26 18.36
N THR A 105 -13.17 -3.86 17.08
CA THR A 105 -14.45 -3.63 16.40
C THR A 105 -15.31 -4.89 16.41
N LEU A 106 -14.74 -6.06 16.14
CA LEU A 106 -15.45 -7.35 16.13
C LEU A 106 -15.89 -7.81 17.54
N LYS A 107 -15.28 -7.28 18.61
CA LYS A 107 -15.74 -7.48 19.99
C LYS A 107 -16.86 -6.52 20.41
N GLY A 108 -17.28 -5.61 19.53
CA GLY A 108 -18.24 -4.54 19.83
C GLY A 108 -17.61 -3.28 20.45
N ASN A 109 -16.28 -3.22 20.57
CA ASN A 109 -15.56 -2.04 21.02
C ASN A 109 -15.28 -1.14 19.81
N SER A 110 -16.21 -0.21 19.52
CA SER A 110 -16.04 0.71 18.39
C SER A 110 -15.01 1.79 18.71
N SER A 111 -14.00 1.91 17.83
CA SER A 111 -13.00 2.99 17.86
C SER A 111 -13.44 4.23 17.06
N ILE A 112 -14.61 4.17 16.42
CA ILE A 112 -15.23 5.30 15.70
C ILE A 112 -16.38 5.88 16.55
N PRO A 113 -16.76 7.16 16.37
CA PRO A 113 -17.91 7.75 17.06
C PRO A 113 -19.18 6.92 16.87
N LYS A 114 -20.02 6.85 17.90
CA LYS A 114 -21.32 6.18 17.81
C LYS A 114 -22.24 7.00 16.89
N ASP A 115 -22.54 6.43 15.74
CA ASP A 115 -23.37 6.94 14.66
C ASP A 115 -24.02 5.75 13.91
N ASN A 116 -24.85 6.05 12.90
CA ASN A 116 -25.54 5.04 12.11
C ASN A 116 -24.60 4.17 11.23
N TYR A 117 -23.32 4.49 11.14
CA TYR A 117 -22.37 3.80 10.26
C TYR A 117 -21.56 2.71 11.00
N ASN A 118 -21.72 2.57 12.31
CA ASN A 118 -20.97 1.59 13.10
C ASN A 118 -21.22 0.13 12.67
N GLU A 119 -22.45 -0.19 12.28
CA GLU A 119 -22.80 -1.53 11.80
C GLU A 119 -22.13 -1.80 10.44
N HIS A 120 -22.21 -0.85 9.50
CA HIS A 120 -21.55 -0.97 8.20
C HIS A 120 -20.02 -1.06 8.36
N PHE A 121 -19.42 -0.29 9.28
CA PHE A 121 -17.99 -0.37 9.55
C PHE A 121 -17.58 -1.77 10.05
N SER A 122 -18.33 -2.31 11.01
CA SER A 122 -18.07 -3.63 11.58
C SER A 122 -18.14 -4.74 10.52
N LYS A 123 -19.15 -4.67 9.64
CA LYS A 123 -19.28 -5.60 8.49
C LYS A 123 -18.12 -5.44 7.51
N THR A 124 -17.74 -4.19 7.21
CA THR A 124 -16.66 -3.87 6.27
C THR A 124 -15.31 -4.38 6.75
N ILE A 125 -14.91 -4.03 7.97
CA ILE A 125 -13.60 -4.40 8.52
C ILE A 125 -13.47 -5.92 8.75
N ALA A 126 -14.59 -6.63 8.95
CA ALA A 126 -14.62 -8.08 9.00
C ALA A 126 -14.11 -8.71 7.68
N LYS A 127 -14.47 -8.13 6.54
CA LYS A 127 -14.14 -8.62 5.18
C LYS A 127 -12.73 -8.28 4.74
N ILE A 128 -12.09 -7.28 5.34
CA ILE A 128 -10.73 -6.86 4.98
C ILE A 128 -9.69 -7.81 5.58
N ASN A 129 -8.86 -8.43 4.74
CA ASN A 129 -7.72 -9.21 5.19
C ASN A 129 -6.50 -8.30 5.37
N ILE A 130 -6.22 -7.90 6.62
CA ILE A 130 -5.13 -6.99 6.97
C ILE A 130 -3.74 -7.57 6.63
N ASP A 131 -3.60 -8.90 6.70
CA ASP A 131 -2.33 -9.57 6.43
C ASP A 131 -2.02 -9.68 4.92
N ASP A 132 -3.01 -9.44 4.08
CA ASP A 132 -2.91 -9.51 2.62
C ASP A 132 -2.84 -8.12 1.96
N ILE A 133 -2.58 -7.08 2.76
CA ILE A 133 -2.32 -5.73 2.27
C ILE A 133 -0.97 -5.72 1.56
N HIS A 134 -1.02 -5.51 0.25
CA HIS A 134 0.16 -5.37 -0.60
C HIS A 134 0.50 -3.90 -0.82
N TRP A 135 1.78 -3.62 -1.08
CA TRP A 135 2.30 -2.25 -1.16
C TRP A 135 2.97 -1.99 -2.49
N ILE A 136 2.69 -0.83 -3.07
CA ILE A 136 3.45 -0.25 -4.17
C ILE A 136 3.91 1.13 -3.71
N LYS A 137 5.22 1.32 -3.56
CA LYS A 137 5.79 2.56 -2.99
C LYS A 137 5.18 2.88 -1.61
N ASN A 138 4.46 4.00 -1.52
CA ASN A 138 3.80 4.51 -0.30
C ASN A 138 2.31 4.20 -0.27
N GLN A 139 1.81 3.39 -1.21
CA GLN A 139 0.41 3.02 -1.32
C GLN A 139 0.23 1.56 -0.87
N GLY A 140 -0.63 1.34 0.11
CA GLY A 140 -1.04 0.02 0.57
C GLY A 140 -2.48 -0.25 0.14
N TYR A 141 -2.78 -1.45 -0.35
CA TYR A 141 -4.11 -1.77 -0.83
C TYR A 141 -4.50 -3.23 -0.56
N TYR A 142 -5.78 -3.42 -0.27
CA TYR A 142 -6.46 -4.70 -0.32
C TYR A 142 -7.92 -4.46 -0.69
N SER A 143 -8.50 -5.33 -1.52
CA SER A 143 -9.92 -5.28 -1.88
C SER A 143 -10.46 -6.69 -2.05
N VAL A 144 -11.71 -6.87 -1.65
CA VAL A 144 -12.49 -8.08 -1.91
C VAL A 144 -13.86 -7.68 -2.44
N GLU A 145 -14.31 -8.38 -3.48
CA GLU A 145 -15.65 -8.25 -4.03
C GLU A 145 -16.43 -9.51 -3.70
N VAL A 146 -17.68 -9.35 -3.27
CA VAL A 146 -18.60 -10.44 -2.93
C VAL A 146 -19.86 -10.25 -3.76
N ASP A 147 -20.18 -11.23 -4.58
CA ASP A 147 -21.43 -11.34 -5.33
C ASP A 147 -22.19 -12.56 -4.79
N ASP A 148 -23.42 -12.34 -4.32
CA ASP A 148 -24.28 -13.37 -3.73
C ASP A 148 -25.50 -13.70 -4.60
N PHE A 149 -25.41 -13.42 -5.91
CA PHE A 149 -26.49 -13.44 -6.90
C PHE A 149 -27.60 -12.40 -6.68
N LYS A 150 -27.62 -11.67 -5.56
CA LYS A 150 -28.56 -10.56 -5.34
C LYS A 150 -27.90 -9.23 -5.61
N GLN A 151 -26.71 -9.03 -5.03
CA GLN A 151 -25.96 -7.78 -5.09
C GLN A 151 -24.47 -8.04 -5.20
N THR A 152 -23.72 -6.99 -5.56
CA THR A 152 -22.26 -7.01 -5.60
C THR A 152 -21.73 -5.97 -4.64
N ASN A 153 -21.04 -6.39 -3.59
CA ASN A 153 -20.42 -5.49 -2.63
C ASN A 153 -18.90 -5.54 -2.74
N ARG A 154 -18.25 -4.38 -2.73
CA ARG A 154 -16.80 -4.26 -2.66
C ARG A 154 -16.37 -3.70 -1.32
N TYR A 155 -15.44 -4.38 -0.67
CA TYR A 155 -14.85 -3.96 0.60
C TYR A 155 -13.35 -3.77 0.42
N PHE A 156 -12.83 -2.59 0.75
CA PHE A 156 -11.42 -2.32 0.54
C PHE A 156 -10.80 -1.43 1.60
N ILE A 157 -9.48 -1.51 1.69
CA ILE A 157 -8.63 -0.59 2.43
C ILE A 157 -7.61 0.00 1.46
N TRP A 158 -7.48 1.33 1.49
CA TRP A 158 -6.49 2.08 0.74
C TRP A 158 -5.68 2.92 1.71
N ILE A 159 -4.36 2.80 1.65
CA ILE A 159 -3.42 3.53 2.49
C ILE A 159 -2.57 4.38 1.57
N GLU A 160 -2.53 5.70 1.78
CA GLU A 160 -1.65 6.59 1.05
C GLU A 160 -0.87 7.47 2.02
N GLY A 161 0.43 7.17 2.17
CA GLY A 161 1.27 7.84 3.15
C GLY A 161 0.75 7.61 4.57
N ASN A 162 0.17 8.64 5.18
CA ASN A 162 -0.41 8.57 6.52
C ASN A 162 -1.95 8.55 6.54
N LYS A 163 -2.61 8.58 5.38
CA LYS A 163 -4.06 8.46 5.28
C LYS A 163 -4.42 6.99 5.09
N VAL A 164 -5.40 6.51 5.86
CA VAL A 164 -5.99 5.19 5.75
C VAL A 164 -7.47 5.37 5.49
N THR A 165 -7.96 4.80 4.39
CA THR A 165 -9.37 4.78 4.02
C THR A 165 -9.84 3.34 4.05
N ILE A 166 -10.89 3.07 4.80
CA ILE A 166 -11.64 1.80 4.77
C ILE A 166 -12.98 2.12 4.12
N GLN A 167 -13.43 1.32 3.17
CA GLN A 167 -14.65 1.64 2.42
C GLN A 167 -15.41 0.38 2.00
N CYS A 168 -16.74 0.54 1.95
CA CYS A 168 -17.68 -0.40 1.39
C CYS A 168 -18.44 0.29 0.26
N ASP A 169 -18.48 -0.36 -0.90
CA ASP A 169 -19.33 0.00 -2.02
C ASP A 169 -20.40 -1.07 -2.12
N GLU A 170 -21.66 -0.69 -1.91
CA GLU A 170 -22.83 -1.53 -2.04
C GLU A 170 -23.44 -1.28 -3.43
N ASN A 171 -23.28 -2.23 -4.37
CA ASN A 171 -23.89 -2.10 -5.69
C ASN A 171 -25.19 -2.91 -5.72
N GLY A 172 -26.28 -2.29 -6.16
CA GLY A 172 -27.61 -2.91 -6.21
C GLY A 172 -27.86 -3.91 -7.32
N TYR A 173 -26.83 -4.62 -7.77
CA TYR A 173 -27.02 -5.71 -8.72
C TYR A 173 -25.91 -6.76 -8.60
N SER A 174 -26.24 -8.01 -8.93
CA SER A 174 -25.27 -9.08 -9.16
C SER A 174 -24.65 -8.96 -10.55
N LYS A 175 -23.33 -8.93 -10.63
CA LYS A 175 -22.60 -9.03 -11.90
C LYS A 175 -22.81 -10.41 -12.52
N LYS A 176 -22.86 -11.46 -11.71
CA LYS A 176 -23.03 -12.84 -12.19
C LYS A 176 -24.38 -13.03 -12.90
N VAL A 177 -25.47 -12.51 -12.34
CA VAL A 177 -26.81 -12.54 -12.97
C VAL A 177 -26.82 -11.77 -14.29
N SER A 178 -26.14 -10.62 -14.33
CA SER A 178 -26.02 -9.78 -15.53
C SER A 178 -25.24 -10.48 -16.65
N GLU A 179 -24.10 -11.08 -16.32
CA GLU A 179 -23.22 -11.76 -17.27
C GLU A 179 -23.83 -13.04 -17.86
N ASP A 180 -24.40 -13.89 -16.99
CA ASP A 180 -24.97 -15.18 -17.41
C ASP A 180 -26.36 -15.00 -18.06
N LYS A 181 -26.89 -13.78 -18.09
CA LYS A 181 -28.24 -13.46 -18.62
C LYS A 181 -29.33 -14.36 -18.03
N ILE A 182 -29.21 -14.67 -16.74
CA ILE A 182 -30.16 -15.55 -16.03
C ILE A 182 -31.56 -14.91 -15.95
N LYS A 183 -31.68 -13.60 -16.25
CA LYS A 183 -32.94 -12.85 -16.27
C LYS A 183 -34.01 -13.50 -17.18
N GLU A 184 -34.97 -14.18 -16.56
CA GLU A 184 -36.20 -14.69 -17.21
C GLU A 184 -37.42 -13.79 -16.92
N VAL A 185 -38.53 -14.03 -17.63
CA VAL A 185 -39.78 -13.23 -17.61
C VAL A 185 -40.45 -13.14 -16.22
N TYR A 186 -40.04 -13.98 -15.26
CA TYR A 186 -40.57 -14.02 -13.89
C TYR A 186 -39.55 -13.66 -12.80
N ASP A 187 -38.39 -13.10 -13.13
CA ASP A 187 -37.50 -12.52 -12.13
C ASP A 187 -38.12 -11.21 -11.59
N THR A 188 -38.98 -11.35 -10.58
CA THR A 188 -39.84 -10.27 -10.08
C THR A 188 -39.18 -9.31 -9.11
N ASP A 189 -37.93 -9.53 -8.72
CA ASP A 189 -37.24 -8.60 -7.82
C ASP A 189 -35.99 -8.07 -8.53
N GLU A 190 -36.12 -6.93 -9.22
CA GLU A 190 -34.99 -6.01 -9.22
C GLU A 190 -34.74 -5.70 -7.75
N PHE A 191 -33.75 -6.37 -7.16
CA PHE A 191 -33.19 -5.95 -5.88
C PHE A 191 -32.48 -4.62 -6.14
N GLU A 192 -33.23 -3.54 -6.41
CA GLU A 192 -32.73 -2.18 -6.46
C GLU A 192 -32.24 -1.84 -5.06
N VAL A 193 -31.07 -2.35 -4.68
CA VAL A 193 -30.34 -1.83 -3.53
C VAL A 193 -29.82 -0.48 -3.99
N ILE A 194 -30.11 0.56 -3.21
CA ILE A 194 -29.56 1.89 -3.46
C ILE A 194 -28.04 1.75 -3.49
N GLU A 195 -27.43 2.14 -4.62
CA GLU A 195 -25.97 2.17 -4.71
C GLU A 195 -25.46 3.13 -3.65
N SER A 196 -24.57 2.65 -2.78
CA SER A 196 -24.03 3.47 -1.72
C SER A 196 -22.55 3.19 -1.50
N ASN A 197 -21.80 4.25 -1.27
CA ASN A 197 -20.39 4.22 -0.94
C ASN A 197 -20.25 4.78 0.47
N ILE A 198 -19.78 3.95 1.39
CA ILE A 198 -19.58 4.32 2.79
C ILE A 198 -18.10 4.18 3.11
N SER A 199 -17.46 5.28 3.49
CA SER A 199 -16.04 5.33 3.80
C SER A 199 -15.76 5.82 5.21
N TRP A 200 -14.66 5.34 5.77
CA TRP A 200 -14.11 5.74 7.06
C TRP A 200 -12.65 6.12 6.88
N GLU A 201 -12.32 7.34 7.28
CA GLU A 201 -10.98 7.88 7.17
C GLU A 201 -10.27 7.90 8.53
N PHE A 202 -9.04 7.42 8.53
CA PHE A 202 -8.13 7.48 9.65
C PHE A 202 -6.83 8.13 9.22
N ARG A 203 -6.18 8.81 10.15
CA ARG A 203 -4.82 9.29 10.02
C ARG A 203 -3.90 8.46 10.90
N TRP A 204 -2.84 7.93 10.31
CA TRP A 204 -1.70 7.36 11.02
C TRP A 204 -0.80 8.50 11.52
N ASP A 205 -0.80 8.71 12.84
CA ASP A 205 0.04 9.74 13.47
C ASP A 205 0.61 9.21 14.79
N LYS A 206 1.92 9.43 15.00
CA LYS A 206 2.64 9.02 16.23
C LYS A 206 2.32 7.58 16.67
N GLN A 207 2.34 6.65 15.71
CA GLN A 207 2.05 5.23 15.91
C GLN A 207 0.63 4.93 16.43
N LYS A 208 -0.34 5.78 16.06
CA LYS A 208 -1.76 5.59 16.40
C LYS A 208 -2.62 5.87 15.18
N LEU A 209 -3.68 5.08 15.02
CA LEU A 209 -4.77 5.40 14.11
C LEU A 209 -5.69 6.40 14.80
N VAL A 210 -5.85 7.57 14.19
CA VAL A 210 -6.73 8.64 14.65
C VAL A 210 -7.89 8.71 13.67
N PHE A 211 -9.11 8.43 14.13
CA PHE A 211 -10.31 8.61 13.32
C PHE A 211 -10.46 10.08 12.89
N ILE A 212 -10.84 10.28 11.63
CA ILE A 212 -11.06 11.61 11.03
C ILE A 212 -12.55 11.82 10.78
N GLU A 213 -13.14 11.01 9.90
CA GLU A 213 -14.55 11.13 9.53
C GLU A 213 -15.11 9.83 8.91
N SER A 214 -16.44 9.79 8.81
CA SER A 214 -17.23 8.82 8.06
C SER A 214 -18.06 9.56 7.02
N VAL A 215 -18.10 9.07 5.78
CA VAL A 215 -18.83 9.68 4.67
C VAL A 215 -19.69 8.62 3.99
N MET A 216 -20.94 8.96 3.69
CA MET A 216 -21.83 8.16 2.86
C MET A 216 -22.22 8.98 1.63
N ALA A 217 -22.07 8.40 0.46
CA ALA A 217 -22.53 8.93 -0.81
C ALA A 217 -23.41 7.87 -1.49
N GLY A 218 -24.52 8.28 -2.10
CA GLY A 218 -25.41 7.43 -2.89
C GLY A 218 -26.05 8.24 -4.00
#